data_AF-A0A6N9UVJ1-F1
#
_entry.id   AF-A0A6N9UVJ1-F1
#
_cell.length_a   1.000
_cell.length_b   1.000
_cell.length_c   1.000
_cell.angle_alpha   90.00
_cell.angle_beta   90.00
_cell.angle_gamma   90.00
#
_symmetry.space_group_name_H-M   'P 1'
#
loop_
_entity.id
_entity.type
_entity.pdbx_description
1 polymer ?
#
loop_
_entity_poly.entity_id
_entity_poly.type
_entity_poly.pdbx_seq_one_letter_code
_entity_poly.pdbx_strand_id
1 'polypeptide(L)'
;ALLRTRARLRGDARRAALLPVLLGVAIAALLTGLYVATSATTSLAPGDYGRVRLGETRAELEAVLPARRIGEPPPTLTEPAAPPGAACEYYRASEGLFDLTGTMYRLCFTDDVLVTKDRL
;
A
#
# COMPACT_ATOMS: atom_id res chain seq x y z
N ALA A 1 -44.02 -33.24 -15.72
CA ALA A 1 -42.67 -33.82 -15.53
C ALA A 1 -41.54 -32.80 -15.79
N LEU A 2 -41.55 -32.08 -16.91
CA LEU A 2 -40.47 -31.16 -17.36
C LEU A 2 -40.07 -30.03 -16.37
N LEU A 3 -41.01 -29.52 -15.57
CA LEU A 3 -40.71 -28.46 -14.58
C LEU A 3 -39.88 -28.98 -13.37
N ARG A 4 -40.06 -30.26 -13.00
CA ARG A 4 -39.30 -30.89 -11.89
C ARG A 4 -37.84 -31.15 -12.29
N THR A 5 -37.59 -31.45 -13.56
CA THR A 5 -36.24 -31.66 -14.11
C THR A 5 -35.44 -30.35 -14.16
N ARG A 6 -36.08 -29.23 -14.53
CA ARG A 6 -35.44 -27.89 -14.52
C ARG A 6 -35.08 -27.41 -13.11
N ALA A 7 -35.92 -27.69 -12.10
CA ALA A 7 -35.64 -27.29 -10.72
C ALA A 7 -34.44 -28.05 -10.12
N ARG A 8 -34.30 -29.35 -10.42
CA ARG A 8 -33.15 -30.17 -9.97
C ARG A 8 -31.85 -29.72 -10.64
N LEU A 9 -31.86 -29.50 -11.95
CA LEU A 9 -30.70 -28.99 -12.69
C LEU A 9 -30.25 -27.60 -12.19
N ARG A 10 -31.20 -26.73 -11.81
CA ARG A 10 -30.88 -25.42 -11.19
C ARG A 10 -30.26 -25.56 -9.79
N GLY A 11 -30.65 -26.57 -9.01
CA GLY A 11 -30.06 -26.85 -7.70
C GLY A 11 -28.62 -27.36 -7.81
N ASP A 12 -28.36 -28.26 -8.75
CA ASP A 12 -27.03 -28.83 -8.97
C ASP A 12 -26.10 -27.87 -9.71
N ALA A 13 -26.60 -27.06 -10.66
CA ALA A 13 -25.84 -25.98 -11.27
C ALA A 13 -25.46 -24.90 -10.26
N ARG A 14 -26.32 -24.59 -9.27
CA ARG A 14 -25.99 -23.69 -8.17
C ARG A 14 -24.89 -24.28 -7.27
N ARG A 15 -24.95 -25.57 -6.94
CA ARG A 15 -23.88 -26.25 -6.18
C ARG A 15 -22.56 -26.32 -6.96
N ALA A 16 -22.63 -26.57 -8.27
CA ALA A 16 -21.46 -26.57 -9.15
C ALA A 16 -20.85 -25.17 -9.33
N ALA A 17 -21.66 -24.10 -9.28
CA ALA A 17 -21.20 -22.72 -9.33
C ALA A 17 -20.68 -22.19 -7.98
N LEU A 18 -21.09 -22.77 -6.85
CA LEU A 18 -20.59 -22.37 -5.53
C LEU A 18 -19.10 -22.66 -5.37
N LEU A 19 -18.61 -23.78 -5.94
CA LEU A 19 -17.20 -24.14 -5.85
C LEU A 19 -16.24 -23.08 -6.45
N PRO A 20 -16.40 -22.65 -7.73
CA PRO A 20 -15.54 -21.62 -8.30
C PRO A 20 -15.74 -20.25 -7.64
N VAL A 21 -16.95 -19.93 -7.15
CA VAL A 21 -17.19 -18.69 -6.41
C VAL A 21 -16.44 -18.68 -5.07
N LEU A 22 -16.54 -19.76 -4.29
CA LEU A 22 -15.81 -19.90 -3.02
C LEU A 22 -14.29 -19.86 -3.25
N LEU A 23 -13.82 -20.52 -4.31
CA LEU A 23 -12.41 -20.47 -4.70
C LEU A 23 -11.98 -19.03 -5.06
N GLY A 24 -12.79 -18.31 -5.84
CA GLY A 24 -12.55 -16.92 -6.19
C GLY A 24 -12.50 -15.99 -4.96
N VAL A 25 -13.43 -16.17 -4.02
CA VAL A 25 -13.44 -15.42 -2.75
C VAL A 25 -12.22 -15.75 -1.91
N ALA A 26 -11.82 -17.03 -1.82
CA ALA A 26 -10.64 -17.45 -1.06
C ALA A 26 -9.34 -16.88 -1.66
N ILE A 27 -9.21 -16.90 -2.99
CA ILE A 27 -8.08 -16.29 -3.69
C ILE A 27 -8.06 -14.78 -3.45
N ALA A 28 -9.20 -14.10 -3.59
CA ALA A 28 -9.29 -12.67 -3.33
C ALA A 28 -8.87 -12.34 -1.88
N ALA A 29 -9.39 -13.06 -0.89
CA ALA A 29 -9.05 -12.87 0.51
C ALA A 29 -7.56 -13.15 0.80
N LEU A 30 -6.98 -14.20 0.21
CA LEU A 30 -5.56 -14.52 0.34
C LEU A 30 -4.70 -13.41 -0.28
N LEU A 31 -5.04 -12.95 -1.48
CA LEU A 31 -4.33 -11.84 -2.15
C LEU A 31 -4.46 -10.55 -1.35
N THR A 32 -5.63 -10.25 -0.79
CA THR A 32 -5.82 -9.11 0.11
C THR A 32 -4.99 -9.24 1.38
N GLY A 33 -4.98 -10.41 2.02
CA GLY A 33 -4.17 -10.67 3.21
C GLY A 33 -2.66 -10.55 2.94
N LEU A 34 -2.19 -11.12 1.84
CA LEU A 34 -0.82 -10.98 1.37
C LEU A 34 -0.50 -9.52 1.03
N TYR A 35 -1.40 -8.79 0.40
CA TYR A 35 -1.22 -7.38 0.11
C TYR A 35 -1.10 -6.56 1.40
N VAL A 36 -2.01 -6.75 2.37
CA VAL A 36 -1.94 -6.07 3.68
C VAL A 36 -0.62 -6.40 4.38
N ALA A 37 -0.19 -7.66 4.36
CA ALA A 37 1.07 -8.08 4.97
C ALA A 37 2.31 -7.55 4.23
N THR A 38 2.27 -7.44 2.90
CA THR A 38 3.43 -7.08 2.07
C THR A 38 3.59 -5.57 1.92
N SER A 39 2.48 -4.82 1.81
CA SER A 39 2.49 -3.35 1.75
C SER A 39 3.17 -2.74 2.98
N ALA A 40 3.04 -3.38 4.14
CA ALA A 40 3.71 -2.97 5.38
C ALA A 40 5.24 -2.95 5.31
N THR A 41 5.86 -3.61 4.31
CA THR A 41 7.32 -3.83 4.32
C THR A 41 8.12 -2.90 3.41
N THR A 42 7.50 -2.23 2.44
CA THR A 42 8.26 -1.46 1.42
C THR A 42 7.56 -0.25 0.84
N SER A 43 6.29 -0.02 1.18
CA SER A 43 5.51 1.07 0.58
C SER A 43 4.69 1.82 1.62
N LEU A 44 4.74 3.14 1.55
CA LEU A 44 3.93 3.99 2.40
C LEU A 44 2.60 4.25 1.69
N ALA A 45 1.49 3.84 2.32
CA ALA A 45 0.16 4.06 1.76
C ALA A 45 -0.20 5.56 1.81
N PRO A 46 -0.96 6.10 0.84
CA PRO A 46 -1.37 7.51 0.83
C PRO A 46 -2.13 7.94 2.10
N GLY A 47 -2.95 7.05 2.64
CA GLY A 47 -3.65 7.28 3.91
C GLY A 47 -2.68 7.44 5.08
N ASP A 48 -1.64 6.63 5.12
CA ASP A 48 -0.60 6.65 6.15
C ASP A 48 0.29 7.88 6.02
N TYR A 49 0.72 8.20 4.80
CA TYR A 49 1.40 9.46 4.47
C TYR A 49 0.57 10.71 4.85
N GLY A 50 -0.75 10.63 4.71
CA GLY A 50 -1.69 11.67 5.13
C GLY A 50 -1.74 11.86 6.65
N ARG A 51 -1.44 10.82 7.43
CA ARG A 51 -1.39 10.87 8.90
C ARG A 51 -0.09 11.47 9.43
N VAL A 52 1.00 11.39 8.68
CA VAL A 52 2.30 11.99 9.02
C VAL A 52 2.21 13.52 9.08
N ARG A 53 2.65 14.13 10.18
CA ARG A 53 2.63 15.58 10.43
C ARG A 53 4.03 16.12 10.68
N LEU A 54 4.26 17.34 10.23
CA LEU A 54 5.50 18.07 10.55
C LEU A 54 5.60 18.29 12.07
N GLY A 55 6.81 18.20 12.60
CA GLY A 55 7.10 18.29 14.02
C GLY A 55 7.03 16.95 14.77
N GLU A 56 6.53 15.88 14.15
CA GLU A 56 6.59 14.54 14.74
C GLU A 56 8.03 14.03 14.70
N THR A 57 8.43 13.37 15.79
CA THR A 57 9.69 12.65 15.87
C THR A 57 9.63 11.38 15.05
N ARG A 58 10.79 10.85 14.67
CA ARG A 58 10.86 9.56 13.99
C ARG A 58 10.24 8.44 14.83
N ALA A 59 10.49 8.44 16.14
CA ALA A 59 9.94 7.46 17.07
C ALA A 59 8.40 7.43 17.06
N GLU A 60 7.75 8.59 17.01
CA GLU A 60 6.29 8.68 16.91
C GLU A 60 5.77 8.15 15.57
N LEU A 61 6.59 8.27 14.53
CA LEU A 61 6.28 7.81 13.17
C LEU A 61 6.61 6.34 12.90
N GLU A 62 7.33 5.64 13.78
CA GLU A 62 7.71 4.23 13.59
C GLU A 62 6.50 3.30 13.40
N ALA A 63 5.35 3.63 14.01
CA ALA A 63 4.13 2.85 13.85
C ALA A 63 3.48 2.98 12.46
N VAL A 64 3.86 4.00 11.69
CA VAL A 64 3.25 4.37 10.40
C VAL A 64 4.25 4.23 9.26
N LEU A 65 5.53 4.52 9.52
CA LEU A 65 6.59 4.43 8.52
C LEU A 65 7.11 2.99 8.39
N PRO A 66 7.33 2.53 7.14
CA PRO A 66 7.98 1.24 6.92
C PRO A 66 9.39 1.20 7.55
N ALA A 67 9.78 0.03 8.07
CA ALA A 67 11.11 -0.17 8.62
C ALA A 67 12.24 -0.01 7.57
N ARG A 68 11.94 -0.29 6.28
CA ARG A 68 12.87 -0.06 5.18
C ARG A 68 12.75 1.36 4.64
N ARG A 69 13.90 1.99 4.47
CA ARG A 69 14.07 3.33 3.91
C ARG A 69 14.96 3.23 2.67
N ILE A 70 14.64 4.00 1.65
CA ILE A 70 15.50 4.17 0.49
C ILE A 70 16.38 5.39 0.78
N GLY A 71 17.70 5.23 0.69
CA GLY A 71 18.66 6.29 1.05
C GLY A 71 18.92 7.29 -0.09
N GLU A 72 18.69 6.89 -1.34
CA GLU A 72 18.96 7.72 -2.52
C GLU A 72 17.79 7.60 -3.50
N PRO A 73 17.23 8.72 -3.98
CA PRO A 73 16.18 8.69 -4.99
C PRO A 73 16.75 8.20 -6.34
N PRO A 74 15.91 7.66 -7.23
CA PRO A 74 16.28 7.47 -8.63
C PRO A 74 16.81 8.77 -9.26
N PRO A 75 17.87 8.73 -10.09
CA PRO A 75 18.53 9.91 -10.64
C PRO A 75 17.63 10.74 -11.58
N THR A 76 16.46 10.24 -11.93
CA THR A 76 15.47 10.91 -12.80
C THR A 76 14.49 11.78 -12.02
N LEU A 77 14.46 11.73 -10.69
CA LEU A 77 13.55 12.53 -9.87
C LEU A 77 14.11 13.94 -9.63
N THR A 78 13.27 14.94 -9.86
CA THR A 78 13.57 16.33 -9.51
C THR A 78 13.11 16.58 -8.10
N GLU A 79 14.03 17.02 -7.24
CA GLU A 79 13.76 17.19 -5.81
C GLU A 79 13.88 18.66 -5.39
N PRO A 80 12.99 19.16 -4.51
CA PRO A 80 13.18 20.48 -3.91
C PRO A 80 14.47 20.51 -3.07
N ALA A 81 15.06 21.68 -2.86
CA ALA A 81 16.23 21.80 -2.00
C ALA A 81 15.94 21.26 -0.59
N ALA A 82 16.79 20.37 -0.08
CA ALA A 82 16.68 19.87 1.27
C ALA A 82 16.97 20.99 2.29
N PRO A 83 16.24 21.07 3.41
CA PRO A 83 16.56 22.00 4.48
C PRO A 83 18.00 21.78 5.00
N PRO A 84 18.72 22.84 5.41
CA PRO A 84 20.08 22.71 5.93
C PRO A 84 20.15 21.76 7.13
N GLY A 85 21.03 20.76 7.08
CA GLY A 85 21.21 19.78 8.15
C GLY A 85 20.11 18.73 8.26
N ALA A 86 19.16 18.69 7.32
CA ALA A 86 18.14 17.65 7.29
C ALA A 86 18.65 16.37 6.60
N ALA A 87 18.34 15.22 7.18
CA ALA A 87 18.51 13.91 6.55
C ALA A 87 17.19 13.51 5.88
N CYS A 88 17.20 13.38 4.55
CA CYS A 88 16.03 13.00 3.78
C CYS A 88 15.97 11.49 3.55
N GLU A 89 14.78 10.95 3.68
CA GLU A 89 14.47 9.55 3.45
C GLU A 89 13.35 9.39 2.43
N TYR A 90 13.43 8.33 1.65
CA TYR A 90 12.55 8.09 0.52
C TYR A 90 11.74 6.81 0.71
N TYR A 91 10.45 6.92 0.37
CA TYR A 91 9.49 5.83 0.43
C TYR A 91 8.72 5.75 -0.88
N ARG A 92 8.52 4.56 -1.42
CA ARG A 92 7.68 4.38 -2.60
C ARG A 92 6.21 4.58 -2.20
N ALA A 93 5.48 5.41 -2.95
CA ALA A 93 4.03 5.51 -2.78
C ALA A 93 3.38 4.18 -3.24
N SER A 94 2.46 3.63 -2.44
CA SER A 94 1.57 2.56 -2.93
C SER A 94 0.17 3.14 -3.10
N GLU A 95 -0.09 3.78 -4.24
CA GLU A 95 -1.44 4.26 -4.55
C GLU A 95 -2.35 3.12 -5.10
N GLY A 96 -1.84 1.89 -5.23
CA GLY A 96 -2.65 0.70 -5.52
C GLY A 96 -1.94 -0.35 -6.38
N LEU A 97 -2.67 -1.43 -6.72
CA LEU A 97 -2.19 -2.61 -7.47
C LEU A 97 -1.63 -2.33 -8.88
N PHE A 98 -1.88 -1.13 -9.42
CA PHE A 98 -1.50 -0.73 -10.77
C PHE A 98 -0.69 0.57 -10.81
N ASP A 99 -0.20 1.02 -9.67
CA ASP A 99 0.55 2.26 -9.62
C ASP A 99 2.00 2.03 -10.09
N LEU A 100 2.21 2.26 -11.39
CA LEU A 100 3.50 2.24 -12.07
C LEU A 100 4.11 3.64 -12.19
N THR A 101 3.50 4.66 -11.59
CA THR A 101 3.88 6.07 -11.79
C THR A 101 5.24 6.41 -11.19
N GLY A 102 5.79 5.55 -10.33
CA GLY A 102 7.08 5.78 -9.69
C GLY A 102 7.05 6.91 -8.67
N THR A 103 5.86 7.35 -8.23
CA THR A 103 5.72 8.39 -7.20
C THR A 103 6.44 7.98 -5.92
N MET A 104 7.19 8.92 -5.36
CA MET A 104 7.92 8.74 -4.11
C MET A 104 7.50 9.79 -3.09
N TYR A 105 7.47 9.40 -1.83
CA TYR A 105 7.36 10.32 -0.72
C TYR A 105 8.74 10.57 -0.15
N ARG A 106 9.07 11.85 0.02
CA ARG A 106 10.29 12.30 0.69
C ARG A 106 9.92 12.84 2.08
N LEU A 107 10.65 12.40 3.09
CA LEU A 107 10.53 12.86 4.48
C LEU A 107 11.91 13.30 4.95
N CYS A 108 12.06 14.57 5.33
CA CYS A 108 13.33 15.12 5.77
C CYS A 108 13.28 15.47 7.26
N PHE A 109 14.27 14.98 8.01
CA PHE A 109 14.34 15.09 9.46
C PHE A 109 15.55 15.92 9.89
N THR A 110 15.36 16.79 10.87
CA THR A 110 16.44 17.50 11.56
C THR A 110 16.33 17.16 13.04
N ASP A 111 17.43 16.71 13.66
CA ASP A 111 17.44 16.24 15.05
C ASP A 111 16.30 15.24 15.36
N ASP A 112 16.06 14.32 14.41
CA ASP A 112 15.01 13.30 14.44
C ASP A 112 13.56 13.82 14.38
N VAL A 113 13.38 15.12 14.14
CA VAL A 113 12.07 15.78 13.97
C VAL A 113 11.76 16.02 12.50
N LEU A 114 10.56 15.67 12.06
CA LEU A 114 10.14 15.85 10.68
C LEU A 114 9.94 17.34 10.36
N VAL A 115 10.80 17.89 9.50
CA VAL A 115 10.75 19.31 9.10
C VAL A 115 10.12 19.51 7.72
N THR A 116 10.16 18.49 6.86
CA THR A 116 9.59 18.58 5.51
C THR A 116 9.06 17.23 5.06
N LYS A 117 7.92 17.25 4.35
CA LYS A 117 7.40 16.11 3.62
C LYS A 117 6.97 16.54 2.21
N ASP A 118 7.38 15.78 1.21
CA ASP A 118 7.09 16.05 -0.20
C ASP A 118 6.57 14.81 -0.91
N ARG A 119 5.83 15.03 -1.99
CA ARG A 119 5.44 14.02 -2.98
C ARG A 119 6.18 14.34 -4.27
N LEU A 120 6.99 13.40 -4.74
CA LEU A 120 7.85 13.49 -5.92
C LEU A 120 7.33 12.58 -7.04
#